data_AF-A0A918F8B8-F1
#
_entry.id   AF-A0A918F8B8-F1
#
_cell.length_a   1.000
_cell.length_b   1.000
_cell.length_c   1.000
_cell.angle_alpha   90.00
_cell.angle_beta   90.00
_cell.angle_gamma   90.00
#
_symmetry.space_group_name_H-M   'P 1'
#
loop_
_entity.id
_entity.type
_entity.pdbx_description
1 polymer ?
#
loop_
_entity_poly.entity_id
_entity_poly.type
_entity_poly.pdbx_seq_one_letter_code
_entity_poly.pdbx_strand_id
1 'polypeptide(L)'
;MTTVETQFFLYGDVPVMMERTPSGGLRVSALNPRTGEFVLDPSYRNAIFHDRDGFARPVSRTVFEERVHALRGPRQEPSEGVIRPGAQ
;
A
#
# COMPACT_ATOMS: atom_id res chain seq x y z
N MET A 1 -11.13 -16.62 19.77
CA MET A 1 -10.62 -15.38 19.13
C MET A 1 -9.95 -15.81 17.84
N THR A 2 -10.61 -15.63 16.69
CA THR A 2 -9.99 -15.91 15.39
C THR A 2 -9.03 -14.76 15.11
N THR A 3 -7.74 -15.03 15.16
CA THR A 3 -6.70 -14.06 14.81
C THR A 3 -6.93 -13.65 13.36
N VAL A 4 -7.17 -12.36 13.11
CA VAL A 4 -7.23 -11.82 11.75
C VAL A 4 -5.81 -11.90 11.19
N GLU A 5 -5.54 -12.91 10.38
CA GLU A 5 -4.26 -13.04 9.70
C GLU A 5 -4.22 -12.05 8.53
N THR A 6 -3.35 -11.05 8.65
CA THR A 6 -3.06 -10.07 7.61
C THR A 6 -1.80 -10.49 6.88
N GLN A 7 -1.91 -10.61 5.56
CA GLN A 7 -0.79 -10.90 4.66
C GLN A 7 -0.52 -9.67 3.77
N PHE A 8 0.76 -9.36 3.58
CA PHE A 8 1.21 -8.22 2.79
C PHE A 8 1.90 -8.71 1.52
N PHE A 9 1.58 -8.05 0.41
CA PHE A 9 2.10 -8.36 -0.90
C PHE A 9 2.52 -7.07 -1.61
N LEU A 10 3.46 -7.20 -2.53
CA LEU A 10 3.70 -6.25 -3.61
C LEU A 10 3.24 -6.89 -4.91
N TYR A 11 2.34 -6.24 -5.65
CA TYR A 11 1.97 -6.64 -7.01
C TYR A 11 2.62 -5.67 -7.99
N GLY A 12 3.74 -6.10 -8.60
CA GLY A 12 4.70 -5.18 -9.20
C GLY A 12 5.24 -4.24 -8.11
N ASP A 13 4.87 -2.97 -8.19
CA ASP A 13 5.23 -1.95 -7.19
C ASP A 13 4.08 -1.52 -6.28
N VAL A 14 2.88 -2.08 -6.48
CA VAL A 14 1.69 -1.69 -5.72
C VAL A 14 1.60 -2.49 -4.42
N PRO A 15 1.57 -1.82 -3.24
CA PRO A 15 1.31 -2.46 -1.97
C PRO A 15 -0.13 -2.97 -1.90
N VAL A 16 -0.28 -4.27 -1.63
CA VAL A 16 -1.57 -4.96 -1.47
C VAL A 16 -1.60 -5.67 -0.11
N MET A 17 -2.69 -5.50 0.60
CA MET A 17 -2.96 -6.14 1.88
C MET A 17 -4.16 -7.07 1.74
N MET A 18 -4.03 -8.28 2.29
CA MET A 18 -5.10 -9.27 2.36
C MET A 18 -5.39 -9.62 3.80
N GLU A 19 -6.63 -9.41 4.22
CA GLU A 19 -7.09 -9.67 5.59
C GLU A 19 -8.16 -10.76 5.57
N ARG A 20 -7.97 -11.81 6.36
CA ARG A 20 -9.00 -12.83 6.57
C ARG A 20 -10.08 -12.29 7.51
N THR A 21 -11.31 -12.24 7.04
CA THR A 21 -12.43 -11.80 7.88
C THR A 21 -12.87 -12.93 8.82
N PRO A 22 -13.45 -12.62 9.99
CA PRO A 22 -13.95 -13.63 10.93
C PRO A 22 -15.02 -14.56 10.32
N SER A 23 -15.73 -14.08 9.29
CA SER A 23 -16.74 -14.83 8.54
C SER A 23 -16.16 -15.78 7.49
N GLY A 24 -14.82 -15.88 7.38
CA GLY A 24 -14.13 -16.72 6.39
C GLY A 24 -13.92 -16.06 5.01
N GLY A 25 -14.24 -14.77 4.89
CA GLY A 25 -14.00 -13.98 3.68
C GLY A 25 -12.56 -13.47 3.60
N LEU A 26 -12.20 -12.91 2.45
CA LEU A 26 -10.92 -12.24 2.24
C LEU A 26 -11.18 -10.79 1.80
N ARG A 27 -10.67 -9.84 2.59
CA ARG A 27 -10.73 -8.42 2.28
C ARG A 27 -9.39 -8.03 1.67
N VAL A 28 -9.41 -7.53 0.44
CA VAL A 28 -8.20 -7.14 -0.30
C VAL A 28 -8.22 -5.64 -0.49
N SER A 29 -7.15 -5.00 -0.02
CA SER A 29 -6.96 -3.55 -0.13
C SER A 29 -5.65 -3.26 -0.85
N ALA A 30 -5.69 -2.45 -1.90
CA ALA A 30 -4.49 -2.02 -2.63
C ALA A 30 -4.26 -0.52 -2.43
N LEU A 31 -3.01 -0.10 -2.34
CA LEU A 31 -2.69 1.32 -2.32
C LEU A 31 -2.91 1.90 -3.71
N ASN A 32 -3.74 2.94 -3.81
CA ASN A 32 -3.86 3.71 -5.03
C ASN A 32 -2.67 4.68 -5.11
N PRO A 33 -1.74 4.52 -6.07
CA PRO A 33 -0.55 5.38 -6.15
C PRO A 33 -0.87 6.83 -6.53
N ARG A 34 -2.07 7.12 -7.06
CA ARG A 34 -2.47 8.49 -7.41
C ARG A 34 -2.99 9.27 -6.21
N THR A 35 -3.70 8.60 -5.29
CA THR A 35 -4.33 9.25 -4.14
C THR A 35 -3.58 8.99 -2.83
N GLY A 36 -2.73 7.95 -2.79
CA GLY A 36 -2.07 7.49 -1.57
C GLY A 36 -3.00 6.77 -0.59
N GLU A 37 -4.23 6.48 -1.00
CA GLU A 37 -5.24 5.84 -0.15
C GLU A 37 -5.37 4.35 -0.46
N PHE A 38 -5.76 3.57 0.55
CA PHE A 38 -6.09 2.17 0.35
C PHE A 38 -7.51 2.04 -0.17
N VAL A 39 -7.67 1.37 -1.30
CA VAL A 39 -8.95 1.07 -1.91
C VAL A 39 -9.24 -0.42 -1.81
N LEU A 40 -10.48 -0.78 -1.55
CA LEU A 40 -10.93 -2.16 -1.58
C LEU A 40 -11.00 -2.62 -3.03
N ASP A 41 -10.09 -3.52 -3.40
CA ASP A 41 -9.99 -4.02 -4.76
C ASP A 41 -9.79 -5.55 -4.75
N PRO A 42 -10.90 -6.31 -4.88
CA PRO A 42 -10.83 -7.77 -4.89
C PRO A 42 -10.18 -8.34 -6.15
N SER A 43 -9.94 -7.54 -7.20
CA SER A 43 -9.30 -8.00 -8.44
C SER A 43 -7.87 -8.49 -8.17
N TYR A 44 -7.18 -7.83 -7.23
CA TYR A 44 -5.84 -8.25 -6.78
C TYR A 44 -5.83 -9.62 -6.11
N ARG A 45 -6.95 -10.08 -5.54
CA ARG A 45 -7.06 -11.46 -5.04
C ARG A 45 -6.73 -12.43 -6.15
N ASN A 46 -7.46 -12.33 -7.27
CA ASN A 46 -7.30 -13.26 -8.38
C ASN A 46 -5.93 -13.07 -9.04
N ALA A 47 -5.50 -11.82 -9.21
CA ALA A 47 -4.21 -11.50 -9.79
C ALA A 47 -3.04 -12.10 -9.00
N ILE A 48 -3.10 -12.11 -7.66
CA ILE A 48 -2.05 -12.67 -6.80
C ILE A 48 -2.14 -14.20 -6.73
N PHE A 49 -3.33 -14.79 -6.59
CA PHE A 49 -3.47 -16.25 -6.52
C PHE A 49 -3.16 -16.96 -7.83
N HIS A 50 -3.37 -16.29 -8.96
CA HIS A 50 -3.13 -16.83 -10.30
C HIS A 50 -1.97 -16.14 -11.02
N ASP A 51 -1.11 -15.44 -10.27
CA ASP A 51 0.07 -14.79 -10.82
C ASP A 51 1.01 -15.85 -11.41
N ARG A 52 1.13 -15.86 -12.74
CA ARG A 52 2.03 -16.77 -13.46
C ARG A 52 3.35 -16.11 -13.83
N ASP A 53 3.36 -14.79 -13.85
CA ASP A 53 4.47 -13.97 -14.32
C ASP A 53 5.39 -13.50 -13.17
N GLY A 54 5.04 -13.81 -11.92
CA GLY A 54 5.87 -13.49 -10.74
C GLY A 54 5.81 -12.03 -10.30
N PHE A 55 4.75 -11.30 -10.68
CA PHE A 55 4.51 -9.93 -10.22
C PHE A 55 4.10 -9.88 -8.75
N ALA A 56 3.47 -10.94 -8.23
CA ALA A 56 3.03 -11.00 -6.85
C ALA A 56 4.14 -11.50 -5.93
N ARG A 57 4.59 -10.65 -5.02
CA ARG A 57 5.65 -10.97 -4.06
C ARG A 57 5.13 -10.83 -2.63
N PRO A 58 5.08 -11.91 -1.82
CA PRO A 58 4.81 -11.77 -0.41
C PRO A 58 5.96 -11.02 0.26
N VAL A 59 5.63 -10.07 1.13
CA VAL A 59 6.61 -9.23 1.83
C VAL A 59 6.27 -9.13 3.31
N SER A 60 7.27 -8.79 4.12
CA SER A 60 7.06 -8.43 5.53
C SER A 60 6.32 -7.10 5.65
N ARG A 61 5.67 -6.89 6.80
CA ARG A 61 4.98 -5.63 7.12
C ARG A 61 5.89 -4.41 6.97
N THR A 62 7.14 -4.49 7.42
CA THR A 62 8.11 -3.38 7.32
C THR A 62 8.35 -2.98 5.87
N VAL A 63 8.64 -3.94 4.99
CA VAL A 63 8.87 -3.68 3.55
C VAL A 63 7.63 -3.07 2.89
N PHE A 64 6.45 -3.56 3.27
CA PHE A 64 5.18 -3.00 2.81
C PHE A 64 5.02 -1.53 3.25
N GLU A 65 5.25 -1.22 4.53
CA GLU A 65 5.12 0.14 5.08
C GLU A 65 6.14 1.10 4.45
N GLU A 66 7.38 0.65 4.22
CA GLU A 66 8.40 1.42 3.50
C GLU A 66 7.94 1.75 2.07
N ARG A 67 7.36 0.79 1.35
CA ARG A 67 6.86 1.03 -0.01
C ARG A 67 5.65 1.96 -0.02
N VAL A 68 4.74 1.82 0.94
CA VAL A 68 3.60 2.73 1.12
C VAL A 68 4.06 4.16 1.38
N HIS A 69 5.05 4.33 2.26
CA HIS A 69 5.64 5.63 2.54
C HIS A 69 6.30 6.23 1.29
N ALA A 70 7.07 5.43 0.56
CA ALA A 70 7.71 5.86 -0.67
C ALA A 70 6.70 6.30 -1.75
N LEU A 71 5.55 5.60 -1.88
CA LEU A 71 4.52 5.91 -2.87
C LEU A 71 3.61 7.07 -2.48
N ARG A 72 3.38 7.27 -1.18
CA ARG A 72 2.72 8.49 -0.67
C ARG A 72 3.59 9.73 -0.87
N GLY A 73 4.88 9.53 -1.13
CA GLY A 73 5.89 10.58 -1.20
C GLY A 73 6.08 11.27 0.16
N PRO A 74 7.02 12.22 0.27
CA PRO A 74 6.82 13.28 1.24
C PRO A 74 5.47 13.89 0.87
N ARG A 75 4.46 13.78 1.75
CA ARG A 75 3.36 14.74 1.73
C ARG A 75 4.06 16.08 1.53
N GLN A 76 3.81 16.75 0.42
CA GLN A 76 4.34 18.08 0.21
C GLN A 76 3.92 18.84 1.46
N GLU A 77 4.87 19.04 2.39
CA GLU A 77 4.78 20.16 3.29
C GLU A 77 4.51 21.32 2.33
N PRO A 78 3.43 22.10 2.53
CA PRO A 78 3.24 23.29 1.73
C PRO A 78 4.57 24.00 1.82
N SER A 79 5.24 24.17 0.67
CA SER A 79 6.58 24.75 0.63
C SER A 79 6.50 25.97 1.51
N GLU A 80 7.11 25.88 2.70
CA GLU A 80 7.20 27.00 3.62
C GLU A 80 7.92 28.00 2.76
N GLY A 81 7.17 29.02 2.32
CA GLY A 81 7.69 30.07 1.50
C GLY A 81 8.86 30.58 2.28
N VAL A 82 10.07 30.27 1.81
CA VAL A 82 11.29 30.88 2.27
C VAL A 82 11.07 32.36 1.99
N ILE A 83 10.54 33.07 2.98
CA ILE A 83 10.56 34.51 3.01
C ILE A 83 12.03 34.80 3.23
N ARG A 84 12.76 34.94 2.13
CA ARG A 84 14.11 35.46 2.16
C ARG A 84 13.98 36.84 2.81
N PRO A 85 14.63 37.12 3.95
CA PRO A 85 14.82 38.50 4.35
C PRO A 85 15.82 39.09 3.33
N GLY A 86 15.29 39.64 2.23
CA GLY A 86 15.98 40.69 1.50
C GLY A 86 15.99 41.91 2.43
N ALA A 87 17.09 42.18 3.11
CA ALA A 87 18.23 42.92 2.59
C ALA A 87 17.89 44.42 2.47
N GLN A 88 18.29 45.13 3.53
CA GLN A 88 18.67 46.55 3.63
C GLN A 88 17.62 47.62 3.32
#